data_AF-A0A0F8DL45-F1
#
_entry.id   AF-A0A0F8DL45-F1
#
_cell.length_a   1.000
_cell.length_b   1.000
_cell.length_c   1.000
_cell.angle_alpha   90.00
_cell.angle_beta   90.00
_cell.angle_gamma   90.00
#
_symmetry.space_group_name_H-M   'P 1'
#
loop_
_entity.id
_entity.type
_entity.pdbx_description
1 polymer ?
#
loop_
_entity_poly.entity_id
_entity_poly.type
_entity_poly.pdbx_seq_one_letter_code
_entity_poly.pdbx_strand_id
1 'polypeptide(L)'
;MKGEEDEQGVSEEQVDIVYKRLKDQVEKSGYHLNPDVEFTKDLVRGLLENERRYGYWCCPCRLSASNLEEDLDIVCPCYYRDPDLNDYGACYCALYVSDEVIRGEREVESIPERRPPKEQREAERAEGKKREEMMDSMEFSGKLSKPVWRCKVCGYLCAMDEAPGVCPICKARKERFERFM
;
A
#
# COMPACT_ATOMS: atom_id res chain seq x y z
N MET A 1 -16.09 4.68 33.61
CA MET A 1 -16.12 3.26 33.17
C MET A 1 -15.80 3.20 31.69
N LYS A 2 -14.55 3.50 31.30
CA LYS A 2 -14.14 3.69 29.90
C LYS A 2 -12.78 3.04 29.62
N GLY A 3 -12.50 1.94 30.32
CA GLY A 3 -11.16 1.35 30.40
C GLY A 3 -11.14 -0.18 30.40
N GLU A 4 -12.22 -0.85 29.97
CA GLU A 4 -12.27 -2.33 29.91
C GLU A 4 -12.40 -2.87 28.47
N GLU A 5 -12.65 -2.02 27.46
CA GLU A 5 -12.77 -2.47 26.05
C GLU A 5 -11.42 -2.54 25.32
N ASP A 6 -10.33 -1.99 25.88
CA ASP A 6 -9.01 -1.92 25.24
C ASP A 6 -8.12 -3.17 25.45
N GLU A 7 -8.51 -4.10 26.34
CA GLU A 7 -7.71 -5.29 26.68
C GLU A 7 -8.01 -6.54 25.85
N GLN A 8 -9.05 -6.54 25.02
CA GLN A 8 -9.32 -7.67 24.14
C GLN A 8 -8.53 -7.49 22.84
N GLY A 9 -7.69 -8.47 22.50
CA GLY A 9 -6.92 -8.52 21.24
C GLY A 9 -7.81 -8.50 20.00
N VAL A 10 -7.22 -8.51 18.81
CA VAL A 10 -8.00 -8.61 17.56
C VAL A 10 -8.72 -9.96 17.55
N SER A 11 -10.05 -9.97 17.40
CA SER A 11 -10.83 -11.23 17.42
C SER A 11 -10.84 -11.93 16.06
N GLU A 12 -11.03 -13.25 16.05
CA GLU A 12 -11.14 -14.03 14.80
C GLU A 12 -12.30 -13.56 13.91
N GLU A 13 -13.42 -13.14 14.51
CA GLU A 13 -14.55 -12.59 13.78
C GLU A 13 -14.17 -11.29 13.04
N GLN A 14 -13.40 -10.40 13.70
CA GLN A 14 -12.90 -9.19 13.07
C GLN A 14 -11.96 -9.51 11.91
N VAL A 15 -11.06 -10.48 12.08
CA VAL A 15 -10.15 -10.95 11.02
C VAL A 15 -10.95 -11.49 9.83
N ASP A 16 -11.96 -12.31 10.06
CA ASP A 16 -12.80 -12.88 9.01
C ASP A 16 -13.57 -11.83 8.21
N ILE A 17 -14.13 -10.83 8.88
CA ILE A 17 -14.84 -9.71 8.25
C ILE A 17 -13.88 -8.94 7.35
N VAL A 18 -12.70 -8.62 7.87
CA VAL A 18 -11.70 -7.82 7.15
C VAL A 18 -11.10 -8.62 5.99
N TYR A 19 -10.80 -9.90 6.18
CA TYR A 19 -10.33 -10.81 5.14
C TYR A 19 -11.32 -10.87 3.98
N LYS A 20 -12.61 -11.13 4.24
CA LYS A 20 -13.64 -11.20 3.18
C LYS A 20 -13.75 -9.89 2.42
N ARG A 21 -13.80 -8.76 3.15
CA ARG A 21 -13.86 -7.43 2.54
C ARG A 21 -12.63 -7.14 1.68
N LEU A 22 -11.43 -7.46 2.18
CA LEU A 22 -10.17 -7.25 1.47
C LEU A 22 -10.12 -8.12 0.21
N LYS A 23 -10.46 -9.41 0.33
CA LYS A 23 -10.52 -10.34 -0.79
C LYS A 23 -11.44 -9.81 -1.90
N ASP A 24 -12.67 -9.43 -1.56
CA ASP A 24 -13.63 -8.88 -2.54
C ASP A 24 -13.11 -7.60 -3.22
N GLN A 25 -12.37 -6.76 -2.51
CA GLN A 25 -11.82 -5.52 -3.06
C GLN A 25 -10.67 -5.78 -4.03
N VAL A 26 -9.76 -6.68 -3.69
CA VAL A 26 -8.57 -6.95 -4.50
C VAL A 26 -8.95 -7.71 -5.77
N GLU A 27 -9.87 -8.67 -5.68
CA GLU A 27 -10.37 -9.45 -6.83
C GLU A 27 -11.06 -8.54 -7.85
N LYS A 28 -11.88 -7.59 -7.40
CA LYS A 28 -12.51 -6.58 -8.28
C LYS A 28 -11.51 -5.67 -8.98
N SER A 29 -10.31 -5.57 -8.44
CA SER A 29 -9.24 -4.72 -8.96
C SER A 29 -8.18 -5.51 -9.75
N GLY A 30 -8.38 -6.83 -9.95
CA GLY A 30 -7.46 -7.71 -10.66
C GLY A 30 -6.22 -8.12 -9.88
N TYR A 31 -6.27 -8.10 -8.55
CA TYR A 31 -5.21 -8.63 -7.69
C TYR A 31 -5.74 -9.81 -6.88
N HIS A 32 -4.83 -10.69 -6.47
CA HIS A 32 -5.18 -11.87 -5.70
C HIS A 32 -4.50 -11.87 -4.33
N LEU A 33 -5.23 -12.34 -3.32
CA LEU A 33 -4.62 -12.72 -2.04
C LEU A 33 -4.01 -14.12 -2.16
N ASN A 34 -3.06 -14.42 -1.28
CA ASN A 34 -2.50 -15.76 -1.17
C ASN A 34 -3.60 -16.83 -0.94
N PRO A 35 -3.55 -17.96 -1.66
CA PRO A 35 -4.57 -19.00 -1.54
C PRO A 35 -4.57 -19.73 -0.19
N ASP A 36 -3.46 -19.68 0.57
CA ASP A 36 -3.44 -20.15 1.95
C ASP A 36 -4.23 -19.18 2.84
N VAL A 37 -5.45 -19.59 3.18
CA VAL A 37 -6.43 -18.77 3.90
C VAL A 37 -5.96 -18.46 5.33
N GLU A 38 -5.38 -19.45 6.03
CA GLU A 38 -4.98 -19.27 7.42
C GLU A 38 -3.76 -18.36 7.50
N PHE A 39 -2.76 -18.59 6.64
CA PHE A 39 -1.61 -17.69 6.50
C PHE A 39 -2.04 -16.25 6.14
N THR A 40 -2.97 -16.10 5.21
CA THR A 40 -3.49 -14.79 4.81
C THR A 40 -4.20 -14.09 5.97
N LYS A 41 -5.01 -14.82 6.74
CA LYS A 41 -5.71 -14.28 7.91
C LYS A 41 -4.73 -13.87 9.01
N ASP A 42 -3.63 -14.58 9.19
CA ASP A 42 -2.57 -14.17 10.12
C ASP A 42 -1.95 -12.82 9.74
N LEU A 43 -1.70 -12.59 8.44
CA LEU A 43 -1.26 -11.29 7.96
C LEU A 43 -2.33 -10.19 8.14
N VAL A 44 -3.60 -10.52 7.95
CA VAL A 44 -4.72 -9.60 8.21
C VAL A 44 -4.80 -9.26 9.70
N ARG A 45 -4.60 -10.21 10.60
CA ARG A 45 -4.52 -9.97 12.05
C ARG A 45 -3.36 -9.03 12.37
N GLY A 46 -2.19 -9.26 11.79
CA GLY A 46 -1.04 -8.36 11.92
C GLY A 46 -1.32 -6.93 11.43
N LEU A 47 -2.05 -6.76 10.32
CA LEU A 47 -2.50 -5.44 9.84
C LEU A 47 -3.41 -4.74 10.84
N LEU A 48 -4.38 -5.46 11.41
CA LEU A 48 -5.32 -4.91 12.40
C LEU A 48 -4.62 -4.56 13.72
N GLU A 49 -3.67 -5.37 14.17
CA GLU A 49 -2.85 -5.05 15.32
C GLU A 49 -1.98 -3.82 15.08
N ASN A 50 -1.36 -3.71 13.90
CA ASN A 50 -0.60 -2.52 13.53
C ASN A 50 -1.48 -1.27 13.43
N GLU A 51 -2.72 -1.40 12.97
CA GLU A 51 -3.69 -0.30 12.99
C GLU A 51 -3.99 0.16 14.41
N ARG A 52 -4.23 -0.78 15.35
CA ARG A 52 -4.43 -0.44 16.77
C ARG A 52 -3.21 0.22 17.40
N ARG A 53 -2.00 -0.25 17.06
CA ARG A 53 -0.73 0.24 17.64
C ARG A 53 -0.32 1.59 17.08
N TYR A 54 -0.42 1.79 15.77
CA TYR A 54 0.19 2.92 15.06
C TYR A 54 -0.82 3.86 14.39
N GLY A 55 -2.10 3.47 14.31
CA GLY A 55 -3.17 4.23 13.66
C GLY A 55 -3.25 4.06 12.15
N TYR A 56 -2.49 3.14 11.56
CA TYR A 56 -2.51 2.83 10.13
C TYR A 56 -2.09 1.39 9.84
N TRP A 57 -2.48 0.89 8.66
CA TRP A 57 -2.13 -0.45 8.17
C TRP A 57 -0.66 -0.54 7.76
N CYS A 58 0.26 -0.47 8.73
CA CYS A 58 1.67 -0.75 8.50
C CYS A 58 1.86 -2.20 8.05
N CYS A 59 2.72 -2.44 7.06
CA CYS A 59 3.06 -3.78 6.59
C CYS A 59 3.34 -4.74 7.76
N PRO A 60 2.65 -5.89 7.86
CA PRO A 60 2.70 -6.76 9.05
C PRO A 60 4.05 -7.47 9.23
N CYS A 61 4.88 -7.54 8.19
CA CYS A 61 6.19 -8.20 8.22
C CYS A 61 7.37 -7.22 8.18
N ARG A 62 7.12 -5.91 8.33
CA ARG A 62 8.15 -4.87 8.39
C ARG A 62 8.07 -4.10 9.69
N LEU A 63 9.23 -3.62 10.15
CA LEU A 63 9.31 -2.77 11.33
C LEU A 63 8.75 -1.38 10.99
N SER A 64 7.76 -0.94 11.78
CA SER A 64 7.23 0.40 11.72
C SER A 64 8.17 1.40 12.41
N ALA A 65 8.29 2.59 11.86
CA ALA A 65 8.88 3.75 12.52
C ALA A 65 7.90 4.42 13.51
N SER A 66 6.66 3.91 13.63
CA SER A 66 5.56 4.54 14.39
C SER A 66 5.27 5.98 13.95
N ASN A 67 5.58 6.30 12.70
CA ASN A 67 5.38 7.61 12.09
C ASN A 67 4.83 7.41 10.68
N LEU A 68 3.61 7.91 10.45
CA LEU A 68 2.90 7.71 9.19
C LEU A 68 3.66 8.31 7.99
N GLU A 69 4.19 9.53 8.11
CA GLU A 69 4.96 10.17 7.03
C GLU A 69 6.22 9.35 6.70
N GLU A 70 6.85 8.76 7.73
CA GLU A 70 8.02 7.91 7.52
C GLU A 70 7.71 6.58 6.82
N ASP A 71 6.49 6.07 6.99
CA ASP A 71 6.05 4.73 6.60
C ASP A 71 5.01 4.69 5.47
N LEU A 72 4.69 5.83 4.83
CA LEU A 72 3.73 5.88 3.69
C LEU A 72 4.06 4.87 2.59
N ASP A 73 5.35 4.54 2.42
CA ASP A 73 5.85 3.57 1.46
C ASP A 73 5.47 2.12 1.83
N ILE A 74 5.29 1.83 3.11
CA ILE A 74 4.94 0.50 3.64
C ILE A 74 3.52 0.40 4.22
N VAL A 75 2.69 1.44 4.11
CA VAL A 75 1.24 1.32 4.34
C VAL A 75 0.67 0.34 3.32
N CYS A 76 -0.01 -0.71 3.79
CA CYS A 76 -0.55 -1.77 2.94
C CYS A 76 -1.79 -1.30 2.14
N PRO A 77 -1.85 -1.50 0.80
CA PRO A 77 -0.79 -2.06 -0.06
C PRO A 77 0.38 -1.08 -0.26
N CYS A 78 1.61 -1.58 -0.08
CA CYS A 78 2.86 -0.81 -0.10
C CYS A 78 3.31 -0.45 -1.53
N TYR A 79 4.22 0.52 -1.68
CA TYR A 79 4.76 0.94 -2.99
C TYR A 79 5.56 -0.17 -3.70
N TYR A 80 5.98 -1.18 -2.97
CA TYR A 80 6.78 -2.29 -3.48
C TYR A 80 5.93 -3.46 -3.98
N ARG A 81 4.62 -3.50 -3.68
CA ARG A 81 3.74 -4.63 -4.01
C ARG A 81 3.78 -4.95 -5.49
N ASP A 82 3.53 -3.98 -6.36
CA ASP A 82 3.40 -4.22 -7.80
C ASP A 82 4.74 -4.63 -8.44
N PRO A 83 5.87 -3.93 -8.17
CA PRO A 83 7.18 -4.42 -8.59
C PRO A 83 7.50 -5.83 -8.10
N ASP A 84 7.16 -6.17 -6.85
CA ASP A 84 7.40 -7.49 -6.28
C ASP A 84 6.53 -8.57 -6.91
N LEU A 85 5.26 -8.28 -7.19
CA LEU A 85 4.38 -9.18 -7.93
C LEU A 85 4.92 -9.47 -9.33
N ASN A 86 5.44 -8.46 -10.02
CA ASN A 86 5.98 -8.61 -11.37
C ASN A 86 7.27 -9.44 -11.39
N ASP A 87 8.20 -9.16 -10.48
CA ASP A 87 9.52 -9.80 -10.48
C ASP A 87 9.48 -11.18 -9.81
N TYR A 88 8.73 -11.28 -8.70
CA TYR A 88 8.80 -12.43 -7.78
C TYR A 88 7.48 -13.19 -7.64
N GLY A 89 6.38 -12.71 -8.24
CA GLY A 89 5.08 -13.37 -8.17
C GLY A 89 4.35 -13.22 -6.84
N ALA A 90 4.94 -12.55 -5.85
CA ALA A 90 4.35 -12.27 -4.55
C ALA A 90 4.89 -10.95 -3.99
N CYS A 91 4.10 -10.24 -3.18
CA CYS A 91 4.64 -9.11 -2.40
C CYS A 91 5.51 -9.62 -1.24
N TYR A 92 6.29 -8.75 -0.59
CA TYR A 92 7.25 -9.15 0.45
C TYR A 92 6.68 -10.00 1.60
N CYS A 93 5.46 -9.72 2.08
CA CYS A 93 4.80 -10.56 3.10
C CYS A 93 4.06 -11.78 2.53
N ALA A 94 4.04 -11.95 1.21
CA ALA A 94 3.20 -12.89 0.48
C ALA A 94 1.70 -12.76 0.77
N LEU A 95 1.20 -11.57 1.14
CA LEU A 95 -0.24 -11.29 1.25
C LEU A 95 -0.91 -11.28 -0.13
N TYR A 96 -0.27 -10.60 -1.09
CA TYR A 96 -0.67 -10.55 -2.49
C TYR A 96 0.20 -11.47 -3.32
N VAL A 97 -0.42 -12.16 -4.28
CA VAL A 97 0.24 -13.03 -5.25
C VAL A 97 -0.21 -12.71 -6.67
N SER A 98 0.61 -13.09 -7.63
CA SER A 98 0.37 -12.90 -9.06
C SER A 98 -0.58 -13.96 -9.63
N ASP A 99 -1.14 -13.69 -10.81
CA ASP A 99 -1.97 -14.64 -11.55
C ASP A 99 -1.21 -15.93 -11.91
N GLU A 100 0.10 -15.86 -12.11
CA GLU A 100 0.96 -17.04 -12.36
C GLU A 100 0.94 -17.98 -11.15
N VAL A 101 1.05 -17.42 -9.93
CA VAL A 101 0.97 -18.18 -8.69
C VAL A 101 -0.42 -18.78 -8.50
N ILE A 102 -1.49 -18.02 -8.76
CA ILE A 102 -2.87 -18.53 -8.69
C ILE A 102 -3.11 -19.68 -9.66
N ARG A 103 -2.51 -19.64 -10.85
CA ARG A 103 -2.59 -20.72 -11.84
C ARG A 103 -1.67 -21.90 -11.54
N GLY A 104 -0.84 -21.82 -10.50
CA GLY A 104 0.15 -22.84 -10.15
C GLY A 104 1.34 -22.91 -11.12
N GLU A 105 1.55 -21.86 -11.92
CA GLU A 105 2.68 -21.74 -12.86
C GLU A 105 3.96 -21.30 -12.13
N ARG A 106 3.81 -20.73 -10.93
CA ARG A 106 4.91 -20.30 -10.06
C ARG A 106 4.58 -20.61 -8.60
N GLU A 107 5.57 -21.05 -7.83
CA GLU A 107 5.43 -21.21 -6.39
C GLU A 107 5.79 -19.91 -5.66
N VAL A 108 5.15 -19.67 -4.51
CA VAL A 108 5.50 -18.53 -3.64
C VAL A 108 6.81 -18.84 -2.94
N GLU A 109 7.78 -17.94 -3.09
CA GLU A 109 9.09 -18.02 -2.45
C GLU A 109 9.38 -16.76 -1.61
N SER A 110 10.41 -16.84 -0.77
CA SER A 110 10.92 -15.66 -0.07
C SER A 110 11.56 -14.70 -1.07
N ILE A 111 11.19 -13.42 -1.00
CA ILE A 111 11.69 -12.39 -1.92
C ILE A 111 12.63 -11.43 -1.18
N PRO A 112 13.55 -10.74 -1.88
CA PRO A 112 14.41 -9.74 -1.24
C PRO A 112 13.62 -8.51 -0.77
N GLU A 113 14.11 -7.85 0.28
CA GLU A 113 13.54 -6.57 0.72
C GLU A 113 13.89 -5.46 -0.28
N ARG A 114 12.87 -4.94 -0.98
CA ARG A 114 13.01 -3.83 -1.94
C ARG A 114 13.10 -2.46 -1.25
N ARG A 115 12.60 -2.33 -0.02
CA ARG A 115 12.60 -1.06 0.71
C ARG A 115 14.05 -0.60 0.95
N PRO A 116 14.46 0.57 0.42
CA PRO A 116 15.82 1.07 0.63
C PRO A 116 16.11 1.36 2.11
N PRO A 117 17.38 1.41 2.55
CA PRO A 117 17.77 1.86 3.89
C PRO A 117 17.27 3.28 4.21
N LYS A 118 17.17 3.62 5.51
CA LYS A 118 16.58 4.89 5.97
C LYS A 118 17.24 6.13 5.33
N GLU A 119 18.56 6.17 5.26
CA GLU A 119 19.32 7.29 4.65
C GLU A 119 18.94 7.52 3.19
N GLN A 120 18.77 6.45 2.40
CA GLN A 120 18.36 6.55 1.00
C GLN A 120 16.92 7.05 0.88
N ARG A 121 16.00 6.54 1.72
CA ARG A 121 14.60 7.01 1.72
C ARG A 121 14.47 8.48 2.11
N GLU A 122 15.31 8.96 3.02
CA GLU A 122 15.35 10.38 3.39
C GLU A 122 15.85 11.26 2.24
N ALA A 123 16.90 10.83 1.54
CA ALA A 123 17.40 11.51 0.35
C ALA A 123 16.34 11.56 -0.76
N GLU A 124 15.70 10.42 -1.09
CA GLU A 124 14.64 10.33 -2.10
C GLU A 124 13.43 11.21 -1.75
N ARG A 125 13.04 11.30 -0.47
CA ARG A 125 11.97 12.19 -0.01
C ARG A 125 12.34 13.66 -0.17
N ALA A 126 13.58 14.03 0.16
CA ALA A 126 14.06 15.39 -0.02
C ALA A 126 14.10 15.79 -1.51
N GLU A 127 14.53 14.88 -2.38
CA GLU A 127 14.48 15.08 -3.84
C GLU A 127 13.03 15.14 -4.36
N GLY A 128 12.15 14.28 -3.85
CA GLY A 128 10.72 14.29 -4.18
C GLY A 128 10.04 15.62 -3.85
N LYS A 129 10.30 16.19 -2.67
CA LYS A 129 9.78 17.50 -2.27
C LYS A 129 10.27 18.62 -3.20
N LYS A 130 11.57 18.61 -3.56
CA LYS A 130 12.12 19.57 -4.55
C LYS A 130 11.47 19.44 -5.93
N ARG A 131 11.22 18.21 -6.37
CA ARG A 131 10.56 17.94 -7.66
C ARG A 131 9.11 18.42 -7.66
N GLU A 132 8.39 18.20 -6.56
CA GLU A 132 7.02 18.67 -6.39
C GLU A 132 6.94 20.19 -6.42
N GLU A 133 7.80 20.89 -5.66
CA GLU A 133 7.93 22.36 -5.70
C GLU A 133 8.29 22.89 -7.10
N MET A 134 9.18 22.19 -7.81
CA MET A 134 9.53 22.51 -9.20
C MET A 134 8.33 22.35 -10.14
N MET A 135 7.54 21.29 -9.98
CA MET A 135 6.36 21.04 -10.82
C MET A 135 5.21 22.00 -10.52
N ASP A 136 5.09 22.46 -9.28
CA ASP A 136 4.12 23.50 -8.91
C ASP A 136 4.50 24.89 -9.43
N SER A 137 5.80 25.17 -9.58
CA SER A 137 6.30 26.46 -10.09
C SER A 137 6.48 26.50 -11.61
N MET A 138 6.47 25.36 -12.31
CA MET A 138 6.55 25.31 -13.77
C MET A 138 5.23 25.69 -14.44
N GLU A 139 5.26 26.72 -15.31
CA GLU A 139 4.21 26.92 -16.31
C GLU A 139 4.32 25.83 -17.38
N PHE A 140 3.40 24.87 -17.36
CA PHE A 140 3.33 23.80 -18.35
C PHE A 140 3.05 24.39 -19.74
N SER A 141 3.98 24.21 -20.68
CA SER A 141 3.90 24.76 -22.05
C SER A 141 2.88 24.04 -22.95
N GLY A 142 2.27 22.96 -22.46
CA GLY A 142 1.15 22.27 -23.12
C GLY A 142 -0.21 22.75 -22.61
N LYS A 143 -1.27 22.65 -23.41
CA LYS A 143 -2.63 22.95 -22.95
C LYS A 143 -3.24 21.71 -22.27
N LEU A 144 -2.99 21.52 -20.98
CA LEU A 144 -3.84 20.65 -20.15
C LEU A 144 -4.83 21.53 -19.39
N SER A 145 -6.11 21.16 -19.41
CA SER A 145 -7.17 21.90 -18.71
C SER A 145 -7.13 21.73 -17.19
N LYS A 146 -6.42 20.70 -16.70
CA LYS A 146 -6.30 20.29 -15.29
C LYS A 146 -4.94 19.61 -15.06
N PRO A 147 -4.36 19.69 -13.84
CA PRO A 147 -3.15 18.94 -13.51
C PRO A 147 -3.44 17.43 -13.47
N VAL A 148 -2.39 16.62 -13.67
CA VAL A 148 -2.46 15.16 -13.65
C VAL A 148 -1.87 14.64 -12.35
N TRP A 149 -2.62 13.77 -11.66
CA TRP A 149 -2.24 13.14 -10.41
C TRP A 149 -1.96 11.66 -10.61
N ARG A 150 -0.88 11.15 -10.00
CA ARG A 150 -0.47 9.74 -10.04
C ARG A 150 -0.54 9.11 -8.66
N CYS A 151 -1.19 7.96 -8.54
CA CYS A 151 -1.12 7.14 -7.34
C CYS A 151 0.27 6.49 -7.21
N LYS A 152 0.97 6.71 -6.09
CA LYS A 152 2.32 6.16 -5.85
C LYS A 152 2.33 4.65 -5.60
N VAL A 153 1.17 4.04 -5.38
CA VAL A 153 1.03 2.59 -5.18
C VAL A 153 0.91 1.84 -6.50
N CYS A 154 -0.14 2.15 -7.28
CA CYS A 154 -0.52 1.37 -8.47
C CYS A 154 -0.35 2.14 -9.78
N GLY A 155 0.09 3.40 -9.74
CA GLY A 155 0.30 4.21 -10.93
C GLY A 155 -0.96 4.78 -11.59
N TYR A 156 -2.17 4.60 -11.03
CA TYR A 156 -3.39 5.22 -11.54
C TYR A 156 -3.22 6.73 -11.78
N LEU A 157 -3.58 7.18 -12.99
CA LEU A 157 -3.53 8.58 -13.40
C LEU A 157 -4.94 9.18 -13.52
N CYS A 158 -5.11 10.41 -13.04
CA CYS A 158 -6.34 11.17 -13.25
C CYS A 158 -6.04 12.66 -13.43
N ALA A 159 -6.83 13.35 -14.25
CA ALA A 159 -6.70 14.79 -14.50
C ALA A 159 -7.83 15.54 -13.79
N MET A 160 -7.54 16.16 -12.65
CA MET A 160 -8.50 16.83 -11.75
C MET A 160 -7.80 18.00 -11.05
N ASP A 161 -8.57 18.97 -10.52
CA ASP A 161 -7.97 20.08 -9.75
C ASP A 161 -7.18 19.57 -8.54
N GLU A 162 -7.66 18.52 -7.89
CA GLU A 162 -6.99 17.86 -6.77
C GLU A 162 -7.03 16.33 -6.93
N ALA A 163 -6.08 15.64 -6.31
CA ALA A 163 -6.09 14.18 -6.22
C ALA A 163 -7.37 13.67 -5.54
N PRO A 164 -7.90 12.50 -5.96
CA PRO A 164 -9.08 11.91 -5.33
C PRO A 164 -8.81 11.56 -3.86
N GLY A 165 -9.86 11.60 -3.04
CA GLY A 165 -9.75 11.20 -1.62
C GLY A 165 -9.23 9.78 -1.42
N VAL A 166 -9.60 8.87 -2.32
CA VAL A 166 -9.18 7.46 -2.33
C VAL A 166 -8.97 7.01 -3.77
N CYS A 167 -7.86 6.30 -4.04
CA CYS A 167 -7.57 5.71 -5.34
C CYS A 167 -8.66 4.69 -5.72
N PRO A 168 -9.27 4.79 -6.91
CA PRO A 168 -10.32 3.87 -7.32
C PRO A 168 -9.80 2.44 -7.51
N ILE A 169 -8.51 2.27 -7.78
CA ILE A 169 -7.86 0.98 -8.02
C ILE A 169 -7.41 0.33 -6.70
N CYS A 170 -6.37 0.88 -6.05
CA CYS A 170 -5.72 0.23 -4.90
C CYS A 170 -6.23 0.69 -3.52
N LYS A 171 -7.19 1.62 -3.47
CA LYS A 171 -7.74 2.22 -2.24
C LYS A 171 -6.74 3.01 -1.37
N ALA A 172 -5.56 3.33 -1.88
CA ALA A 172 -4.64 4.28 -1.24
C ALA A 172 -5.30 5.66 -1.09
N ARG A 173 -5.06 6.33 0.04
CA ARG A 173 -5.62 7.65 0.34
C ARG A 173 -4.89 8.78 -0.41
N LYS A 174 -5.48 9.98 -0.43
CA LYS A 174 -5.03 11.18 -1.17
C LYS A 174 -3.55 11.52 -0.94
N GLU A 175 -3.05 11.37 0.28
CA GLU A 175 -1.66 11.66 0.66
C GLU A 175 -0.62 10.74 -0.01
N ARG A 176 -1.08 9.68 -0.69
CA ARG A 176 -0.24 8.74 -1.46
C ARG A 176 -0.32 9.00 -2.97
N PHE A 177 -0.73 10.21 -3.36
CA PHE A 177 -0.66 10.71 -4.72
C PHE A 177 0.46 11.73 -4.86
N GLU A 178 0.99 11.86 -6.07
CA GLU A 178 1.94 12.91 -6.44
C GLU A 178 1.45 13.60 -7.72
N ARG A 179 1.77 14.89 -7.86
CA ARG A 179 1.57 15.60 -9.11
C ARG A 179 2.49 14.99 -10.16
N PHE A 180 1.93 14.67 -11.32
CA PHE A 180 2.63 14.04 -12.45
C PHE A 180 2.93 15.03 -13.57
N MET A 181 1.99 15.95 -13.87
CA MET A 181 2.12 17.08 -14.78
C MET A 181 1.20 18.22 -14.32
#